data_AF-A0A1B6GWQ8-F1
#
_entry.id   AF-A0A1B6GWQ8-F1
#
_cell.length_a   1.000
_cell.length_b   1.000
_cell.length_c   1.000
_cell.angle_alpha   90.00
_cell.angle_beta   90.00
_cell.angle_gamma   90.00
#
_symmetry.space_group_name_H-M   'P 1'
#
loop_
_entity.id
_entity.type
_entity.pdbx_description
1 polymer ?
#
loop_
_entity_poly.entity_id
_entity_poly.type
_entity_poly.pdbx_seq_one_letter_code
_entity_poly.pdbx_strand_id
1 'polypeptide(L)'
;MNLKLCVVVTLSVLVCSEVSALMCNEGIINNVLKLATCPTNVLQKLHAMSPVTIATLDDSGTHRIFKCATATFYAPVGNKSNATFTAYYRDESKAPYHNFYYQEEIGCGHLHQNHHNEHFNAYFLLIDKIACFYRCPIYPTEGIGSAGAIVPMNNQNDLLVTAQLLTCKVALAAAGFLDALIDVDRCPASTAPRVSVLGLGL
;
A
#
# COMPACT_ATOMS: atom_id res chain seq x y z
N MET A 1 -8.01 -33.98 -64.69
CA MET A 1 -8.17 -32.68 -64.01
C MET A 1 -7.48 -32.78 -62.67
N ASN A 2 -6.29 -32.18 -62.56
CA ASN A 2 -5.39 -32.34 -61.42
C ASN A 2 -5.68 -31.28 -60.35
N LEU A 3 -5.99 -31.74 -59.14
CA LEU A 3 -6.32 -30.95 -57.97
C LEU A 3 -5.06 -30.21 -57.49
N LYS A 4 -5.05 -28.87 -57.57
CA LYS A 4 -3.98 -28.03 -57.04
C LYS A 4 -4.01 -28.09 -55.51
N LEU A 5 -2.95 -28.65 -54.93
CA LEU A 5 -2.68 -28.69 -53.51
C LEU A 5 -2.31 -27.28 -53.02
N CYS A 6 -3.26 -26.54 -52.45
CA CYS A 6 -2.97 -25.34 -51.68
C CYS A 6 -2.46 -25.77 -50.31
N VAL A 7 -1.13 -25.85 -50.17
CA VAL A 7 -0.48 -26.00 -48.87
C VAL A 7 -0.66 -24.68 -48.12
N VAL A 8 -1.69 -24.62 -47.28
CA VAL A 8 -1.85 -23.55 -46.30
C VAL A 8 -0.97 -23.92 -45.10
N VAL A 9 0.27 -23.42 -45.12
CA VAL A 9 1.14 -23.44 -43.94
C VAL A 9 0.54 -22.42 -42.95
N THR A 10 -0.37 -22.87 -42.09
CA THR A 10 -0.69 -22.13 -40.87
C THR A 10 0.55 -22.16 -39.99
N LEU A 11 1.36 -21.11 -40.11
CA LEU A 11 2.42 -20.80 -39.15
C LEU A 11 1.70 -20.43 -37.84
N SER A 12 1.43 -21.43 -37.02
CA SER A 12 1.03 -21.25 -35.63
C SER A 12 2.21 -20.63 -34.91
N VAL A 13 2.30 -19.29 -34.97
CA VAL A 13 3.11 -18.52 -34.04
C VAL A 13 2.44 -18.72 -32.69
N LEU A 14 2.79 -19.82 -32.01
CA LEU A 14 2.75 -19.87 -30.56
C LEU A 14 3.71 -18.77 -30.12
N VAL A 15 3.19 -17.56 -29.98
CA VAL A 15 3.75 -16.58 -29.06
C VAL A 15 3.51 -17.22 -27.71
N CYS A 16 4.43 -18.09 -27.29
CA CYS A 16 4.70 -18.30 -25.87
C CYS A 16 5.27 -16.98 -25.37
N SER A 17 4.42 -15.96 -25.27
CA SER A 17 4.61 -14.94 -24.27
C SER A 17 4.51 -15.73 -22.98
N GLU A 18 5.67 -16.07 -22.42
CA GLU A 18 5.80 -16.17 -20.98
C GLU A 18 5.08 -14.94 -20.45
N VAL A 19 3.84 -15.14 -19.99
CA VAL A 19 3.09 -14.12 -19.30
C VAL A 19 3.94 -13.90 -18.06
N SER A 20 4.80 -12.89 -18.08
CA SER A 20 5.61 -12.53 -16.92
C SER A 20 4.67 -12.51 -15.73
N ALA A 21 4.93 -13.38 -14.76
CA ALA A 21 4.06 -13.64 -13.64
C ALA A 21 3.69 -12.31 -12.96
N LEU A 22 2.50 -11.81 -13.30
CA LEU A 22 1.74 -10.67 -12.78
C LEU A 22 2.51 -9.66 -11.88
N MET A 23 3.66 -9.17 -12.33
CA MET A 23 4.32 -8.04 -11.68
C MET A 23 3.51 -6.79 -12.02
N CYS A 24 3.31 -5.93 -11.03
CA CYS A 24 2.45 -4.75 -11.03
C CYS A 24 1.98 -4.15 -12.37
N ASN A 25 0.71 -3.76 -12.43
CA ASN A 25 0.14 -3.10 -13.61
C ASN A 25 0.77 -1.71 -13.84
N GLU A 26 1.64 -1.60 -14.85
CA GLU A 26 2.32 -0.36 -15.23
C GLU A 26 1.33 0.75 -15.64
N GLY A 27 0.18 0.39 -16.19
CA GLY A 27 -0.90 1.33 -16.51
C GLY A 27 -1.41 2.05 -15.26
N ILE A 28 -1.61 1.30 -14.17
CA ILE A 28 -2.00 1.87 -12.88
C ILE A 28 -0.91 2.78 -12.34
N ILE A 29 0.36 2.36 -12.37
CA ILE A 29 1.49 3.18 -11.92
C ILE A 29 1.54 4.50 -12.69
N ASN A 30 1.49 4.43 -14.02
CA ASN A 30 1.52 5.61 -14.87
C ASN A 30 0.34 6.56 -14.63
N ASN A 31 -0.86 6.01 -14.39
CA ASN A 31 -2.02 6.83 -14.08
C ASN A 31 -1.95 7.43 -12.66
N VAL A 32 -1.46 6.68 -11.67
CA VAL A 32 -1.19 7.20 -10.32
C VAL A 32 -0.22 8.38 -10.41
N LEU A 33 0.89 8.23 -11.13
CA LEU A 33 1.89 9.31 -11.28
C LEU A 33 1.33 10.54 -12.02
N LYS A 34 0.33 10.37 -12.89
CA LYS A 34 -0.36 11.49 -13.58
C LYS A 34 -1.45 12.15 -12.73
N LEU A 35 -2.20 11.36 -11.96
CA LEU A 35 -3.32 11.81 -11.13
C LEU A 35 -2.86 12.40 -9.81
N ALA A 36 -1.78 11.86 -9.25
CA ALA A 36 -1.21 12.36 -8.02
C ALA A 36 -0.74 13.79 -8.25
N THR A 37 -1.03 14.68 -7.30
CA THR A 37 -0.51 16.06 -7.28
C THR A 37 1.00 16.10 -6.97
N CYS A 38 1.74 15.06 -7.38
CA CYS A 38 3.12 14.75 -7.02
C CYS A 38 3.41 15.02 -5.53
N PRO A 39 2.82 14.24 -4.58
CA PRO A 39 3.04 14.46 -3.16
C PRO A 39 4.53 14.50 -2.83
N THR A 40 4.97 15.56 -2.15
CA THR A 40 6.33 15.71 -1.65
C THR A 40 6.35 15.59 -0.13
N ASN A 41 7.54 15.33 0.43
CA ASN A 41 7.78 15.13 1.85
C ASN A 41 6.91 14.00 2.40
N VAL A 42 6.78 12.94 1.61
CA VAL A 42 5.94 11.77 1.89
C VAL A 42 6.35 11.16 3.23
N LEU A 43 7.64 10.95 3.45
CA LEU A 43 8.13 10.33 4.69
C LEU A 43 7.83 11.19 5.92
N GLN A 44 7.99 12.51 5.81
CA GLN A 44 7.68 13.43 6.90
C GLN A 44 6.18 13.44 7.23
N LYS A 45 5.31 13.39 6.21
CA LYS A 45 3.86 13.32 6.39
C LYS A 45 3.42 11.99 7.00
N LEU A 46 3.97 10.87 6.54
CA LEU A 46 3.73 9.55 7.12
C LEU A 46 4.18 9.48 8.58
N HIS A 47 5.32 10.07 8.91
CA HIS A 47 5.79 10.22 10.29
C HIS A 47 4.79 11.02 11.14
N ALA A 48 4.33 12.18 10.65
CA ALA A 48 3.35 13.01 11.37
C ALA A 48 1.99 12.32 11.59
N MET A 49 1.61 11.39 10.71
CA MET A 49 0.41 10.56 10.86
C MET A 49 0.61 9.35 11.79
N SER A 50 1.84 9.03 12.19
CA SER A 50 2.11 7.82 12.96
C SER A 50 1.66 7.93 14.42
N PRO A 51 1.20 6.83 15.05
CA PRO A 51 0.99 5.51 14.45
C PRO A 51 -0.27 5.47 13.57
N VAL A 52 -0.21 4.66 12.51
CA VAL A 52 -1.32 4.46 11.57
C VAL A 52 -1.87 3.04 11.63
N THR A 53 -3.07 2.86 11.09
CA THR A 53 -3.68 1.55 10.84
C THR A 53 -4.23 1.48 9.41
N ILE A 54 -4.26 0.28 8.83
CA ILE A 54 -4.89 0.06 7.52
C ILE A 54 -6.41 0.20 7.70
N ALA A 55 -7.03 1.05 6.90
CA ALA A 55 -8.48 1.27 6.92
C ALA A 55 -9.19 0.67 5.70
N THR A 56 -8.49 0.61 4.56
CA THR A 56 -9.01 0.05 3.31
C THR A 56 -7.89 -0.77 2.64
N LEU A 57 -8.24 -1.91 2.06
CA LEU A 57 -7.34 -2.75 1.28
C LEU A 57 -8.10 -3.37 0.09
N ASP A 58 -7.37 -3.81 -0.92
CA ASP A 58 -7.87 -4.73 -1.94
C ASP A 58 -8.40 -6.05 -1.33
N ASP A 59 -9.42 -6.63 -1.97
CA ASP A 59 -9.96 -7.93 -1.60
C ASP A 59 -9.09 -9.10 -2.09
N SER A 60 -7.81 -9.11 -1.70
CA SER A 60 -6.89 -10.25 -1.88
C SER A 60 -7.16 -11.41 -0.91
N GLY A 61 -8.17 -11.30 -0.03
CA GLY A 61 -8.41 -12.24 1.06
C GLY A 61 -7.52 -12.03 2.31
N THR A 62 -6.54 -11.13 2.26
CA THR A 62 -5.67 -10.77 3.40
C THR A 62 -6.47 -10.38 4.66
N HIS A 63 -7.59 -9.66 4.48
CA HIS A 63 -8.50 -9.24 5.55
C HIS A 63 -9.22 -10.40 6.27
N ARG A 64 -9.23 -11.61 5.68
CA ARG A 64 -9.81 -12.81 6.29
C ARG A 64 -8.84 -13.47 7.26
N ILE A 65 -7.55 -13.21 7.10
CA ILE A 65 -6.47 -13.78 7.93
C ILE A 65 -6.13 -12.81 9.07
N PHE A 66 -5.93 -11.53 8.75
CA PHE A 66 -5.60 -10.51 9.72
C PHE A 66 -6.85 -9.79 10.21
N LYS A 67 -6.91 -9.57 11.53
CA LYS A 67 -7.90 -8.74 12.20
C LYS A 67 -7.67 -7.29 11.82
N CYS A 68 -6.47 -6.78 12.12
CA CYS A 68 -6.07 -5.42 11.79
C CYS A 68 -4.55 -5.35 11.65
N ALA A 69 -4.04 -4.25 11.12
CA ALA A 69 -2.60 -3.98 11.10
C ALA A 69 -2.27 -2.54 11.49
N THR A 70 -1.11 -2.34 12.10
CA THR A 70 -0.55 -1.04 12.43
C THR A 70 0.78 -0.82 11.73
N ALA A 71 1.13 0.44 11.52
CA ALA A 71 2.47 0.84 11.16
C ALA A 71 2.90 2.10 11.91
N THR A 72 4.19 2.21 12.20
CA THR A 72 4.80 3.43 12.73
C THR A 72 5.94 3.84 11.82
N PHE A 73 5.84 5.03 11.24
CA PHE A 73 6.88 5.63 10.42
C PHE A 73 7.74 6.53 11.32
N TYR A 74 9.05 6.25 11.36
CA TYR A 74 9.99 7.05 12.13
C TYR A 74 10.38 8.32 11.38
N ALA A 75 10.88 9.31 12.11
CA ALA A 75 11.33 10.57 11.54
C ALA A 75 12.38 10.32 10.44
N PRO A 76 12.27 10.97 9.27
CA PRO A 76 13.23 10.80 8.19
C PRO A 76 14.57 11.48 8.49
N VAL A 77 15.64 10.94 7.91
CA VAL A 77 16.96 11.57 7.80
C VAL A 77 17.24 11.73 6.31
N GLY A 78 17.12 12.97 5.81
CA GLY A 78 17.14 13.23 4.35
C GLY A 78 15.91 12.63 3.67
N ASN A 79 16.11 11.90 2.58
CA ASN A 79 15.03 11.20 1.85
C ASN A 79 14.78 9.77 2.35
N LYS A 80 15.26 9.40 3.54
CA LYS A 80 15.25 8.02 4.04
C LYS A 80 14.62 7.93 5.42
N SER A 81 13.89 6.86 5.70
CA SER A 81 13.35 6.58 7.03
C SER A 81 13.18 5.09 7.27
N ASN A 82 12.91 4.74 8.52
CA ASN A 82 12.49 3.40 8.90
C ASN A 82 10.99 3.39 9.22
N ALA A 83 10.38 2.22 9.19
CA ALA A 83 9.08 1.99 9.80
C ALA A 83 8.97 0.61 10.42
N THR A 84 8.04 0.46 11.34
CA THR A 84 7.55 -0.84 11.80
C THR A 84 6.17 -1.12 11.24
N PHE A 85 5.87 -2.39 11.04
CA PHE A 85 4.56 -2.89 10.68
C PHE A 85 4.22 -4.06 11.59
N THR A 86 2.99 -4.10 12.09
CA THR A 86 2.49 -5.23 12.88
C THR A 86 1.13 -5.65 12.36
N ALA A 87 0.97 -6.90 11.95
CA ALA A 87 -0.32 -7.49 11.62
C ALA A 87 -0.79 -8.42 12.74
N TYR A 88 -2.03 -8.22 13.18
CA TYR A 88 -2.68 -9.02 14.20
C TYR A 88 -3.61 -10.03 13.53
N TYR A 89 -3.46 -11.31 13.84
CA TYR A 89 -4.30 -12.36 13.27
C TYR A 89 -5.71 -12.33 13.86
N ARG A 90 -6.71 -12.79 13.08
CA ARG A 90 -8.05 -13.08 13.62
C ARG A 90 -8.04 -14.29 14.55
N ASP A 91 -7.17 -15.24 14.25
CA ASP A 91 -6.82 -16.32 15.17
C ASP A 91 -5.93 -15.76 16.29
N GLU A 92 -6.54 -15.44 17.43
CA GLU A 92 -5.88 -14.82 18.58
C GLU A 92 -4.84 -15.74 19.25
N SER A 93 -4.77 -17.03 18.86
CA SER A 93 -3.70 -17.94 19.32
C SER A 93 -2.36 -17.70 18.61
N LYS A 94 -2.36 -17.01 17.46
CA LYS A 94 -1.15 -16.70 16.70
C LYS A 94 -0.52 -15.40 17.20
N ALA A 95 0.79 -15.45 17.43
CA ALA A 95 1.56 -14.25 17.74
C ALA A 95 1.44 -13.22 16.60
N PRO A 96 1.37 -11.90 16.90
CA PRO A 96 1.37 -10.88 15.87
C PRO A 96 2.60 -10.99 14.96
N TYR A 97 2.39 -10.77 13.67
CA TYR A 97 3.47 -10.72 12.71
C TYR A 97 4.08 -9.30 12.70
N HIS A 98 5.38 -9.18 12.99
CA HIS A 98 6.06 -7.91 13.16
C HIS A 98 7.27 -7.78 12.24
N ASN A 99 7.36 -6.65 11.52
CA ASN A 99 8.38 -6.38 10.53
C ASN A 99 8.95 -4.96 10.65
N PHE A 100 10.18 -4.82 10.17
CA PHE A 100 10.90 -3.54 10.03
C PHE A 100 11.16 -3.22 8.56
N TYR A 101 10.69 -2.07 8.10
CA TYR A 101 10.91 -1.60 6.74
C TYR A 101 11.90 -0.44 6.74
N TYR A 102 12.82 -0.46 5.79
CA TYR A 102 13.55 0.72 5.36
C TYR A 102 12.83 1.36 4.17
N GLN A 103 12.78 2.68 4.11
CA GLN A 103 12.07 3.42 3.08
C GLN A 103 12.93 4.56 2.55
N GLU A 104 12.82 4.80 1.24
CA GLU A 104 13.48 5.88 0.55
C GLU A 104 12.49 6.61 -0.37
N GLU A 105 12.39 7.93 -0.20
CA GLU A 105 11.61 8.80 -1.07
C GLU A 105 12.39 9.07 -2.35
N ILE A 106 11.81 8.61 -3.47
CA ILE A 106 12.34 8.81 -4.82
C ILE A 106 11.79 10.11 -5.40
N GLY A 107 10.51 10.40 -5.15
CA GLY A 107 9.84 11.65 -5.53
C GLY A 107 8.40 11.43 -5.99
N CYS A 108 7.61 12.50 -6.08
CA CYS A 108 6.23 12.48 -6.59
C CYS A 108 5.32 11.39 -5.97
N GLY A 109 5.36 11.21 -4.66
CA GLY A 109 4.59 10.18 -3.97
C GLY A 109 5.21 8.78 -4.03
N HIS A 110 6.33 8.58 -4.72
CA HIS A 110 6.98 7.28 -4.85
C HIS A 110 7.99 7.04 -3.72
N LEU A 111 7.76 5.97 -2.97
CA LEU A 111 8.70 5.37 -2.04
C LEU A 111 9.21 4.03 -2.56
N HIS A 112 10.50 3.81 -2.39
CA HIS A 112 11.08 2.47 -2.44
C HIS A 112 11.15 1.91 -1.00
N GLN A 113 10.67 0.68 -0.80
CA GLN A 113 10.58 0.04 0.51
C GLN A 113 11.30 -1.30 0.49
N ASN A 114 12.09 -1.56 1.52
CA ASN A 114 12.90 -2.77 1.66
C ASN A 114 12.66 -3.42 3.03
N HIS A 115 12.47 -4.73 3.05
CA HIS A 115 12.40 -5.55 4.25
C HIS A 115 13.01 -6.92 3.98
N HIS A 116 14.14 -7.24 4.60
CA HIS A 116 14.91 -8.45 4.31
C HIS A 116 15.17 -8.62 2.80
N ASN A 117 14.51 -9.58 2.17
CA ASN A 117 14.61 -9.91 0.73
C ASN A 117 13.37 -9.43 -0.05
N GLU A 118 12.46 -8.71 0.61
CA GLU A 118 11.28 -8.15 0.00
C GLU A 118 11.48 -6.67 -0.35
N HIS A 119 11.09 -6.31 -1.56
CA HIS A 119 11.30 -5.03 -2.20
C HIS A 119 9.98 -4.57 -2.79
N PHE A 120 9.58 -3.34 -2.49
CA PHE A 120 8.33 -2.78 -2.96
C PHE A 120 8.49 -1.34 -3.40
N ASN A 121 7.72 -0.94 -4.40
CA ASN A 121 7.45 0.46 -4.70
C ASN A 121 6.07 0.80 -4.14
N ALA A 122 5.97 1.82 -3.31
CA ALA A 122 4.70 2.39 -2.89
C ALA A 122 4.49 3.74 -3.58
N TYR A 123 3.36 3.90 -4.26
CA TYR A 123 2.96 5.11 -4.94
C TYR A 123 1.78 5.74 -4.19
N PHE A 124 2.01 6.89 -3.57
CA PHE A 124 1.01 7.61 -2.81
C PHE A 124 0.27 8.61 -3.69
N LEU A 125 -1.04 8.43 -3.80
CA LEU A 125 -1.93 9.30 -4.60
C LEU A 125 -2.29 10.57 -3.81
N LEU A 126 -2.51 10.41 -2.51
CA LEU A 126 -2.96 11.46 -1.59
C LEU A 126 -2.32 11.23 -0.22
N ILE A 127 -1.79 12.30 0.38
CA ILE A 127 -1.30 12.30 1.76
C ILE A 127 -1.73 13.58 2.47
N ASP A 128 -2.75 13.47 3.32
CA ASP A 128 -3.25 14.55 4.18
C ASP A 128 -3.78 13.98 5.51
N LYS A 129 -5.10 13.74 5.65
CA LYS A 129 -5.66 13.08 6.83
C LYS A 129 -5.53 11.56 6.76
N ILE A 130 -5.32 11.04 5.56
CA ILE A 130 -5.01 9.64 5.26
C ILE A 130 -3.79 9.58 4.34
N ALA A 131 -3.23 8.38 4.16
CA ALA A 131 -2.36 8.09 3.03
C ALA A 131 -3.01 7.04 2.13
N CYS A 132 -3.31 7.42 0.89
CA CYS A 132 -3.84 6.56 -0.15
C CYS A 132 -2.71 6.03 -1.01
N PHE A 133 -2.61 4.71 -1.19
CA PHE A 133 -1.47 4.09 -1.85
C PHE A 133 -1.84 2.98 -2.82
N TYR A 134 -0.96 2.80 -3.81
CA TYR A 134 -0.81 1.57 -4.59
C TYR A 134 0.61 1.04 -4.39
N ARG A 135 0.74 -0.21 -3.96
CA ARG A 135 2.01 -0.84 -3.60
C ARG A 135 2.30 -2.02 -4.50
N CYS A 136 3.52 -2.06 -4.99
CA CYS A 136 3.99 -2.98 -6.01
C CYS A 136 5.18 -3.79 -5.54
N PRO A 137 5.15 -5.12 -5.63
CA PRO A 137 6.35 -5.92 -5.44
C PRO A 137 7.36 -5.65 -6.58
N ILE A 138 8.64 -5.71 -6.24
CA ILE A 138 9.77 -5.57 -7.17
C ILE A 138 10.58 -6.85 -7.08
N TYR A 139 11.08 -7.35 -8.21
CA TYR A 139 11.95 -8.53 -8.25
C TYR A 139 13.09 -8.43 -7.21
N PRO A 140 13.39 -9.49 -6.45
CA PRO A 140 12.84 -10.86 -6.52
C PRO A 140 11.53 -11.10 -5.74
N THR A 141 10.88 -10.05 -5.25
CA THR A 141 9.62 -10.19 -4.52
C THR A 141 8.50 -10.61 -5.46
N GLU A 142 7.89 -11.75 -5.16
CA GLU A 142 6.72 -12.26 -5.87
C GLU A 142 5.43 -11.70 -5.26
N GLY A 143 4.39 -11.57 -6.08
CA GLY A 143 3.07 -11.13 -5.64
C GLY A 143 2.41 -10.21 -6.66
N ILE A 144 1.19 -9.78 -6.32
CA ILE A 144 0.42 -8.82 -7.10
C ILE A 144 0.49 -7.43 -6.49
N GLY A 145 0.18 -6.41 -7.28
CA GLY A 145 -0.04 -5.06 -6.77
C GLY A 145 -1.19 -5.04 -5.76
N SER A 146 -1.03 -4.27 -4.69
CA SER A 146 -2.04 -4.07 -3.64
C SER A 146 -2.37 -2.59 -3.53
N ALA A 147 -3.60 -2.27 -3.16
CA ALA A 147 -4.06 -0.90 -3.06
C ALA A 147 -4.82 -0.70 -1.76
N GLY A 148 -4.73 0.51 -1.21
CA GLY A 148 -5.42 0.76 0.05
C GLY A 148 -5.21 2.15 0.61
N ALA A 149 -5.62 2.28 1.86
CA ALA A 149 -5.45 3.49 2.64
C ALA A 149 -5.05 3.18 4.07
N ILE A 150 -4.11 3.98 4.58
CA ILE A 150 -3.75 4.04 6.00
C ILE A 150 -4.28 5.33 6.62
N VAL A 151 -4.67 5.26 7.88
CA VAL A 151 -5.20 6.40 8.65
C VAL A 151 -4.49 6.50 10.00
N PRO A 152 -4.29 7.71 10.55
CA PRO A 152 -3.73 7.86 11.89
C PRO A 152 -4.67 7.24 12.93
N MET A 153 -4.13 6.46 13.86
CA MET A 153 -4.94 5.74 14.83
C MET A 153 -5.69 6.69 15.79
N ASN A 154 -5.14 7.88 16.06
CA ASN A 154 -5.70 8.84 17.02
C ASN A 154 -6.94 9.59 16.50
N ASN A 155 -7.13 9.66 15.18
CA ASN A 155 -8.24 10.39 14.55
C ASN A 155 -8.97 9.54 13.49
N GLN A 156 -8.77 8.22 13.52
CA GLN A 156 -9.30 7.28 12.54
C GLN A 156 -10.83 7.33 12.38
N ASN A 157 -11.56 7.83 13.38
CA ASN A 157 -13.03 7.92 13.39
C ASN A 157 -13.55 9.32 13.02
N ASP A 158 -12.67 10.26 12.67
CA ASP A 158 -13.08 11.60 12.28
C ASP A 158 -13.85 11.57 10.95
N LEU A 159 -14.86 12.44 10.82
CA LEU A 159 -15.67 12.56 9.60
C LEU A 159 -14.81 12.91 8.37
N LEU A 160 -13.78 13.74 8.55
CA LEU A 160 -12.86 14.12 7.48
C LEU A 160 -12.00 12.94 7.02
N VAL A 161 -11.60 12.04 7.92
CA VAL A 161 -10.88 10.80 7.57
C VAL A 161 -11.79 9.90 6.73
N THR A 162 -13.04 9.73 7.15
CA THR A 162 -14.03 8.92 6.42
C THR A 162 -14.29 9.47 5.01
N ALA A 163 -14.43 10.80 4.87
CA ALA A 163 -14.60 11.43 3.58
C ALA A 163 -13.38 11.22 2.65
N GLN A 164 -12.15 11.32 3.19
CA GLN A 164 -10.95 11.09 2.39
C GLN A 164 -10.76 9.62 2.00
N LEU A 165 -11.23 8.65 2.80
CA LEU A 165 -11.22 7.24 2.40
C LEU A 165 -12.05 7.00 1.13
N LEU A 166 -13.23 7.64 1.03
CA LEU A 166 -14.04 7.57 -0.18
C LEU A 166 -13.29 8.20 -1.38
N THR A 167 -12.68 9.37 -1.19
CA THR A 167 -11.86 10.01 -2.23
C THR A 167 -10.71 9.11 -2.69
N CYS A 168 -10.06 8.40 -1.76
CA CYS A 168 -9.00 7.45 -2.09
C CYS A 168 -9.50 6.32 -2.99
N LYS A 169 -10.64 5.70 -2.65
CA LYS A 169 -11.25 4.63 -3.47
C LYS A 169 -11.57 5.13 -4.89
N VAL A 170 -12.15 6.32 -5.01
CA VAL A 170 -12.44 6.93 -6.31
C VAL A 170 -11.16 7.23 -7.10
N ALA A 171 -10.11 7.72 -6.45
CA ALA A 171 -8.83 8.01 -7.10
C ALA A 171 -8.12 6.75 -7.59
N LEU A 172 -8.15 5.66 -6.81
CA LEU A 172 -7.60 4.36 -7.20
C LEU A 172 -8.38 3.76 -8.38
N ALA A 173 -9.71 3.84 -8.36
CA ALA A 173 -10.54 3.43 -9.49
C ALA A 173 -10.24 4.25 -10.76
N ALA A 174 -10.10 5.57 -10.63
CA ALA A 174 -9.71 6.45 -11.74
C ALA A 174 -8.30 6.16 -12.27
N ALA A 175 -7.40 5.65 -11.42
CA ALA A 175 -6.07 5.19 -11.83
C ALA A 175 -6.10 3.84 -12.58
N GLY A 176 -7.24 3.14 -12.59
CA GLY A 176 -7.42 1.85 -13.24
C GLY A 176 -7.29 0.65 -12.30
N PHE A 177 -7.28 0.87 -10.98
CA PHE A 177 -7.43 -0.22 -10.01
C PHE A 177 -8.91 -0.63 -9.94
N LEU A 178 -9.26 -1.75 -10.57
CA LEU A 178 -10.65 -2.19 -10.72
C LEU A 178 -11.06 -3.28 -9.73
N ASP A 179 -10.11 -3.83 -8.97
CA ASP A 179 -10.44 -4.81 -7.93
C ASP A 179 -11.21 -4.15 -6.78
N ALA A 180 -12.00 -4.94 -6.08
CA ALA A 180 -12.81 -4.44 -4.96
C ALA A 180 -11.91 -3.91 -3.83
N LEU A 181 -12.18 -2.67 -3.40
CA LEU A 181 -11.58 -2.07 -2.21
C LEU A 181 -12.56 -2.16 -1.04
N ILE A 182 -12.18 -2.91 -0.02
CA ILE A 182 -12.99 -3.15 1.17
C ILE A 182 -12.45 -2.36 2.35
N ASP A 183 -13.35 -1.91 3.22
CA ASP A 183 -12.95 -1.37 4.51
C ASP A 183 -12.66 -2.53 5.47
N VAL A 184 -11.54 -2.45 6.17
CA VAL A 184 -11.07 -3.50 7.09
C VAL A 184 -11.15 -3.04 8.53
N ASP A 185 -11.13 -3.98 9.47
CA ASP A 185 -11.12 -3.63 10.89
C ASP A 185 -9.82 -2.86 11.20
N ARG A 186 -9.98 -1.72 11.86
CA ARG A 186 -8.88 -0.84 12.23
C ARG A 186 -8.38 -1.20 13.62
N CYS A 187 -7.08 -1.11 13.84
CA CYS A 187 -6.55 -1.31 15.18
C CYS A 187 -6.95 -0.13 16.10
N PRO A 188 -7.37 -0.40 17.34
CA PRO A 188 -7.78 0.65 18.27
C PRO A 188 -6.58 1.55 18.60
N ALA A 189 -6.82 2.85 18.77
CA ALA A 189 -5.81 3.77 19.28
C ALA A 189 -5.20 3.21 20.56
N SER A 190 -3.87 3.23 20.67
CA SER A 190 -3.21 2.83 21.91
C SER A 190 -3.70 3.72 23.03
N THR A 191 -4.44 3.16 23.98
CA THR A 191 -4.79 3.81 25.24
C THR A 191 -3.60 3.76 26.18
N ALA A 192 -2.42 4.24 25.73
CA ALA A 192 -1.37 4.55 26.66
C ALA A 192 -1.89 5.73 27.52
N PRO A 193 -1.94 5.61 28.85
CA PRO A 193 -2.33 6.74 29.68
C PRO A 193 -1.37 7.88 29.37
N ARG A 194 -1.92 9.05 29.00
CA ARG A 194 -1.15 10.28 29.03
C ARG A 194 -0.64 10.42 30.46
N VAL A 195 0.65 10.14 30.69
CA VAL A 195 1.31 10.62 31.89
C VAL A 195 1.31 12.13 31.72
N SER A 196 0.28 12.77 32.26
CA SER A 196 0.29 14.19 32.51
C SER A 196 1.47 14.43 33.43
N VAL A 197 2.58 14.91 32.89
CA VAL A 197 3.64 15.54 33.68
C VAL A 197 3.07 16.88 34.14
N LEU A 198 2.17 16.80 35.11
CA LEU A 198 1.74 17.90 35.95
C LEU A 198 2.51 17.73 37.26
N GLY A 199 3.49 18.60 37.47
CA GLY A 199 4.11 18.81 38.77
C GLY A 199 5.50 18.23 38.91
N LEU A 200 6.52 19.07 38.77
CA LEU A 200 7.21 19.63 39.92
C LEU A 200 8.05 20.81 39.43
N GLY A 201 7.47 22.00 39.57
CA GLY A 201 8.29 23.17 39.87
C GLY A 201 8.70 23.07 41.33
N LEU A 202 10.00 23.06 41.55
CA LEU A 202 10.75 23.75 42.60
C LEU A 202 12.23 23.67 42.24
#